data_AF-A0A0W0YIM9-F1
#
_entry.id   AF-A0A0W0YIM9-F1
#
_cell.length_a   1.000
_cell.length_b   1.000
_cell.length_c   1.000
_cell.angle_alpha   90.00
_cell.angle_beta   90.00
_cell.angle_gamma   90.00
#
_symmetry.space_group_name_H-M   'P 1'
#
loop_
_entity.id
_entity.type
_entity.pdbx_description
1 polymer ?
#
loop_
_entity_poly.entity_id
_entity_poly.type
_entity_poly.pdbx_seq_one_letter_code
_entity_poly.pdbx_strand_id
1 'polypeptide(L)'
;MKTFEQNIIDLYGDKGRQWLGHLPNLLTQLAKTYGLSNLKPVSNLSYNYVLSGFQGPQPIILKLGLDVDGIKREAAALMAFEGSGVVQVFSENTGLLLLECAVPGFS
;
A
#
# COMPACT_ATOMS: atom_id res chain seq x y z
N MET A 1 -19.10 -9.64 -6.61
CA MET A 1 -17.67 -9.64 -6.27
C MET A 1 -17.54 -9.71 -4.75
N LYS A 2 -16.58 -10.50 -4.23
CA LYS A 2 -16.26 -10.49 -2.80
C LYS A 2 -15.63 -9.14 -2.41
N THR A 3 -15.88 -8.66 -1.20
CA THR A 3 -15.23 -7.45 -0.69
C THR A 3 -13.75 -7.72 -0.43
N PHE A 4 -12.95 -6.67 -0.29
CA PHE A 4 -11.54 -6.77 0.08
C PHE A 4 -11.34 -7.61 1.34
N GLU A 5 -12.12 -7.34 2.39
CA GLU A 5 -12.03 -8.04 3.67
C GLU A 5 -12.29 -9.54 3.50
N GLN A 6 -13.29 -9.90 2.68
CA GLN A 6 -13.58 -11.31 2.42
C GLN A 6 -12.44 -11.99 1.67
N ASN A 7 -11.83 -11.34 0.67
CA ASN A 7 -10.67 -11.92 -0.04
C ASN A 7 -9.50 -12.18 0.93
N ILE A 8 -9.23 -11.24 1.83
CA ILE A 8 -8.19 -11.38 2.85
C ILE A 8 -8.50 -12.52 3.81
N ILE A 9 -9.73 -12.63 4.29
CA ILE A 9 -10.14 -13.69 5.21
C ILE A 9 -10.11 -15.06 4.53
N ASP A 10 -10.56 -15.16 3.28
CA ASP A 10 -10.58 -16.42 2.53
C ASP A 10 -9.17 -16.93 2.25
N LEU A 11 -8.23 -16.04 1.95
CA LEU A 11 -6.85 -16.41 1.62
C LEU A 11 -5.99 -16.69 2.85
N TYR A 12 -6.17 -15.91 3.93
CA TYR A 12 -5.28 -15.93 5.10
C TYR A 12 -5.94 -16.43 6.40
N GLY A 13 -7.24 -16.74 6.38
CA GLY A 13 -7.97 -17.27 7.53
C GLY A 13 -7.91 -16.34 8.75
N ASP A 14 -7.56 -16.90 9.92
CA ASP A 14 -7.43 -16.14 11.17
C ASP A 14 -6.36 -15.05 11.10
N LYS A 15 -5.27 -15.28 10.36
CA LYS A 15 -4.24 -14.25 10.17
C LYS A 15 -4.83 -13.03 9.43
N GLY A 16 -5.68 -13.28 8.43
CA GLY A 16 -6.42 -12.24 7.72
C GLY A 16 -7.33 -11.44 8.64
N ARG A 17 -8.13 -12.13 9.47
CA ARG A 17 -9.00 -11.49 10.47
C ARG A 17 -8.23 -10.60 11.45
N GLN A 18 -7.14 -11.12 12.02
CA GLN A 18 -6.30 -10.38 12.96
C GLN A 18 -5.67 -9.15 12.31
N TRP A 19 -5.14 -9.31 11.10
CA TRP A 19 -4.53 -8.21 10.36
C TRP A 19 -5.54 -7.09 10.04
N LEU A 20 -6.75 -7.44 9.58
CA LEU A 20 -7.82 -6.48 9.35
C LEU A 20 -8.21 -5.75 10.66
N GLY A 21 -8.28 -6.46 11.79
CA GLY A 21 -8.56 -5.87 13.10
C GLY A 21 -7.48 -4.89 13.59
N HIS A 22 -6.21 -5.15 13.25
CA HIS A 22 -5.08 -4.27 13.60
C HIS A 22 -4.86 -3.13 12.61
N LEU A 23 -5.46 -3.20 11.42
CA LEU A 23 -5.21 -2.27 10.33
C LEU A 23 -5.42 -0.79 10.70
N PRO A 24 -6.49 -0.38 11.44
CA PRO A 24 -6.66 1.03 11.82
C PRO A 24 -5.49 1.57 12.67
N ASN A 25 -5.02 0.79 13.64
CA ASN A 25 -3.90 1.18 14.51
C ASN A 25 -2.59 1.27 13.72
N LEU A 26 -2.37 0.30 12.82
CA LEU A 26 -1.22 0.32 11.91
C LEU A 26 -1.24 1.59 11.05
N LEU A 27 -2.38 1.96 10.46
CA LEU A 27 -2.49 3.19 9.67
C LEU A 27 -2.18 4.45 10.49
N THR A 28 -2.67 4.55 11.74
CA THR A 28 -2.35 5.67 12.62
C THR A 28 -0.85 5.76 12.91
N GLN A 29 -0.22 4.62 13.21
CA GLN A 29 1.22 4.57 13.46
C GLN A 29 2.02 4.99 12.22
N LEU A 30 1.66 4.47 11.05
CA LEU A 30 2.34 4.77 9.79
C LEU A 30 2.15 6.24 9.39
N ALA A 31 0.93 6.77 9.51
CA ALA A 31 0.65 8.18 9.24
C ALA A 31 1.51 9.09 10.11
N LYS A 32 1.66 8.77 11.40
CA LYS A 32 2.56 9.52 12.30
C LYS A 32 4.03 9.36 11.92
N THR A 33 4.46 8.14 11.64
CA THR A 33 5.88 7.80 11.38
C THR A 33 6.40 8.47 10.11
N TYR A 34 5.59 8.45 9.05
CA TYR A 34 5.99 8.99 7.74
C TYR A 34 5.43 10.40 7.48
N GLY A 35 4.67 10.97 8.42
CA GLY A 35 4.04 12.30 8.25
C GLY A 35 2.96 12.32 7.16
N LEU A 36 2.16 11.26 7.07
CA LEU A 36 1.13 11.10 6.04
C LEU A 36 -0.19 11.76 6.49
N SER A 37 -0.92 12.30 5.52
CA SER A 37 -2.21 12.93 5.74
C SER A 37 -3.22 12.57 4.65
N ASN A 38 -4.51 12.77 4.97
CA ASN A 38 -5.64 12.56 4.06
C ASN A 38 -5.64 11.19 3.36
N LEU A 39 -5.24 10.15 4.11
CA LEU A 39 -5.20 8.77 3.64
C LEU A 39 -6.61 8.27 3.33
N LYS A 40 -6.84 7.83 2.09
CA LYS A 40 -8.12 7.30 1.61
C LYS A 40 -7.90 6.01 0.82
N PRO A 41 -8.64 4.94 1.11
CA PRO A 41 -8.56 3.72 0.32
C PRO A 41 -8.98 3.98 -1.13
N VAL A 42 -8.28 3.35 -2.07
CA VAL A 42 -8.69 3.35 -3.49
C VAL A 42 -9.95 2.50 -3.67
N SER A 43 -10.74 2.75 -4.72
CA SER A 43 -12.06 2.13 -4.89
C SER A 43 -12.02 0.64 -5.28
N ASN A 44 -10.89 0.15 -5.81
CA ASN A 44 -10.76 -1.18 -6.44
C ASN A 44 -9.80 -2.11 -5.67
N LEU A 45 -9.94 -2.17 -4.34
CA LEU A 45 -9.15 -3.07 -3.50
C LEU A 45 -9.43 -4.56 -3.80
N SER A 46 -8.38 -5.38 -3.77
CA SER A 46 -8.49 -6.83 -3.99
C SER A 46 -7.71 -7.64 -2.96
N TYR A 47 -6.37 -7.61 -2.99
CA TYR A 47 -5.51 -8.41 -2.10
C TYR A 47 -4.52 -7.58 -1.25
N ASN A 48 -4.39 -6.29 -1.54
CA ASN A 48 -3.60 -5.35 -0.77
C ASN A 48 -4.50 -4.18 -0.36
N TYR A 49 -4.26 -3.61 0.81
CA TYR A 49 -4.90 -2.39 1.24
C TYR A 49 -4.10 -1.20 0.73
N VAL A 50 -4.64 -0.52 -0.28
CA VAL A 50 -3.98 0.57 -1.00
C VAL A 50 -4.70 1.87 -0.70
N LEU A 51 -3.95 2.87 -0.24
CA LEU A 51 -4.47 4.21 0.06
C LEU A 51 -3.73 5.25 -0.75
N SER A 52 -4.46 6.22 -1.29
CA SER A 52 -3.88 7.49 -1.71
C SER A 52 -3.81 8.45 -0.52
N GLY A 53 -2.90 9.41 -0.58
CA GLY A 53 -2.79 10.46 0.42
C GLY A 53 -1.64 11.40 0.10
N PHE A 54 -1.12 12.05 1.14
CA PHE A 54 -0.07 13.04 0.98
C PHE A 54 1.00 12.91 2.06
N GLN A 55 2.25 13.16 1.70
CA GLN A 55 3.36 13.42 2.61
C GLN A 55 3.79 14.89 2.43
N GLY A 56 3.33 15.78 3.32
CA GLY A 56 3.39 17.22 3.06
C GLY A 56 2.60 17.57 1.78
N PRO A 57 3.17 18.29 0.80
CA PRO A 57 2.52 18.56 -0.49
C PRO A 57 2.61 17.39 -1.49
N GLN A 58 3.46 16.38 -1.25
CA GLN A 58 3.73 15.29 -2.18
C GLN A 58 2.59 14.27 -2.16
N PRO A 59 1.92 13.99 -3.30
CA PRO A 59 0.97 12.89 -3.40
C PRO A 59 1.68 11.53 -3.31
N ILE A 60 1.09 10.59 -2.57
CA ILE A 60 1.66 9.26 -2.31
C ILE A 60 0.64 8.15 -2.52
N ILE A 61 1.15 6.93 -2.70
CA ILE A 61 0.40 5.68 -2.55
C ILE A 61 1.03 4.88 -1.40
N LEU A 62 0.22 4.55 -0.38
CA LEU A 62 0.57 3.62 0.68
C LEU A 62 -0.06 2.26 0.37
N LYS A 63 0.77 1.23 0.21
CA LYS A 63 0.35 -0.15 -0.04
C LYS A 63 0.73 -1.03 1.15
N LEU A 64 -0.25 -1.76 1.68
CA LEU A 64 -0.09 -2.70 2.78
C LEU A 64 -0.63 -4.07 2.39
N GLY A 65 0.01 -5.15 2.82
CA GLY A 65 -0.44 -6.49 2.48
C GLY A 65 0.19 -7.59 3.33
N LEU A 66 -0.47 -8.75 3.32
CA LEU A 66 -0.02 -9.96 4.02
C LEU A 66 0.95 -10.81 3.18
N ASP A 67 0.98 -10.64 1.85
CA ASP A 67 2.00 -11.24 0.98
C ASP A 67 3.30 -10.41 1.05
N VAL A 68 4.06 -10.62 2.11
CA VAL A 68 5.32 -9.91 2.37
C VAL A 68 6.31 -10.12 1.22
N ASP A 69 6.43 -11.35 0.72
CA ASP A 69 7.34 -11.67 -0.38
C ASP A 69 6.89 -11.01 -1.69
N GLY A 70 5.58 -10.95 -1.95
CA GLY A 70 4.99 -10.23 -3.08
C GLY A 70 5.31 -8.74 -3.04
N ILE A 71 5.10 -8.09 -1.90
CA ILE A 71 5.44 -6.67 -1.72
C ILE A 71 6.93 -6.43 -1.89
N LYS A 72 7.79 -7.29 -1.31
CA LYS A 72 9.24 -7.20 -1.45
C LYS A 72 9.70 -7.35 -2.91
N ARG A 73 9.11 -8.30 -3.64
CA ARG A 73 9.40 -8.48 -5.08
C ARG A 73 8.99 -7.25 -5.90
N GLU A 74 7.85 -6.66 -5.60
CA GLU A 74 7.38 -5.44 -6.27
C GLU A 74 8.31 -4.26 -5.99
N ALA A 75 8.69 -4.04 -4.73
CA ALA A 75 9.65 -2.99 -4.36
C ALA A 75 10.99 -3.18 -5.08
N ALA A 76 11.52 -4.41 -5.09
CA ALA A 76 12.76 -4.75 -5.79
C ALA A 76 12.66 -4.49 -7.31
N ALA A 77 11.52 -4.82 -7.93
CA ALA A 77 11.30 -4.53 -9.33
C ALA A 77 11.26 -3.01 -9.59
N LEU A 78 10.48 -2.25 -8.82
CA LEU A 78 10.39 -0.79 -8.99
C LEU A 78 11.76 -0.11 -8.83
N MET A 79 12.53 -0.51 -7.81
CA MET A 79 13.90 -0.01 -7.61
C MET A 79 14.85 -0.39 -8.76
N ALA A 80 14.71 -1.60 -9.33
CA ALA A 80 15.53 -2.03 -10.45
C ALA A 80 15.25 -1.24 -11.75
N PHE A 81 14.05 -0.70 -11.90
CA PHE A 81 13.65 0.14 -13.05
C PHE A 81 13.76 1.65 -12.78
N GLU A 82 14.34 2.06 -11.63
CA GLU A 82 14.46 3.48 -11.27
C GLU A 82 15.15 4.28 -12.40
N GLY A 83 14.61 5.47 -12.70
CA GLY A 83 15.05 6.30 -13.83
C GLY A 83 14.47 5.91 -15.20
N SER A 84 13.71 4.83 -15.30
CA SER A 84 13.09 4.35 -16.56
C SER A 84 11.58 4.63 -16.64
N GLY A 85 11.12 5.75 -16.08
CA GLY A 85 9.70 6.14 -16.08
C GLY A 85 8.81 5.34 -15.13
N VAL A 86 9.40 4.66 -14.15
CA VAL A 86 8.71 3.96 -13.07
C VAL A 86 8.42 4.92 -11.91
N VAL A 87 7.37 4.63 -11.13
CA VAL A 87 7.10 5.36 -9.87
C VAL A 87 8.24 5.17 -8.88
N GLN A 88 8.60 6.23 -8.17
CA GLN A 88 9.62 6.14 -7.14
C GLN A 88 9.15 5.38 -5.89
N VAL A 89 10.06 4.62 -5.28
CA VAL A 89 9.87 4.01 -3.96
C VAL A 89 10.40 4.96 -2.88
N PHE A 90 9.51 5.50 -2.04
CA PHE A 90 9.92 6.38 -0.94
C PHE A 90 10.33 5.60 0.31
N SER A 91 9.68 4.46 0.57
CA SER A 91 10.03 3.56 1.66
C SER A 91 9.46 2.17 1.43
N GLU A 92 10.19 1.15 1.85
CA GLU A 92 9.69 -0.22 1.97
C GLU A 92 9.91 -0.76 3.39
N ASN A 93 9.05 -1.68 3.82
CA ASN A 93 9.23 -2.47 5.03
C ASN A 93 8.44 -3.78 4.87
N THR A 94 8.48 -4.65 5.89
CA THR A 94 7.75 -5.91 5.93
C THR A 94 6.24 -5.68 5.72
N GLY A 95 5.76 -6.05 4.53
CA GLY A 95 4.35 -5.90 4.15
C GLY A 95 3.90 -4.46 3.87
N LEU A 96 4.84 -3.53 3.66
CA LEU A 96 4.58 -2.11 3.42
C LEU A 96 5.40 -1.58 2.25
N LEU A 97 4.75 -0.77 1.41
CA LEU A 97 5.39 -0.02 0.35
C LEU A 97 4.78 1.39 0.27
N LEU A 98 5.62 2.42 0.34
CA LEU A 98 5.26 3.82 0.17
C LEU A 98 5.85 4.31 -1.15
N LEU A 99 4.98 4.78 -2.04
CA LEU A 99 5.31 5.07 -3.43
C LEU A 99 4.92 6.49 -3.82
N GLU A 100 5.55 6.97 -4.88
CA GLU A 100 5.05 8.07 -5.70
C GLU A 100 3.66 7.73 -6.26
N CYS A 101 2.77 8.72 -6.24
CA CYS A 101 1.46 8.60 -6.86
C CYS A 101 1.55 8.85 -8.37
N ALA A 102 1.33 7.81 -9.18
CA ALA A 102 1.17 7.98 -10.62
C ALA A 102 -0.08 8.80 -10.95
N VAL A 103 0.07 9.81 -11.81
CA VAL A 103 -1.03 10.64 -12.32
C VAL A 103 -1.35 10.17 -13.73
N PRO A 104 -2.64 9.94 -14.08
CA PRO A 104 -3.03 9.61 -15.44
C PRO A 104 -2.51 10.66 -16.43
N GLY A 105 -1.79 10.21 -17.45
CA GLY A 105 -1.35 11.03 -18.56
C GLY A 105 -2.38 11.08 -19.68
N PHE A 106 -2.12 11.95 -20.66
CA PHE A 106 -2.81 11.95 -21.94
C PHE A 106 -1.89 11.30 -22.98
N SER A 107 -2.41 10.31 -23.70
CA SER A 107 -1.77 9.69 -24.87
C SER A 107 -2.36 10.23 -26.15
#